data_AF-A0A842Y0B2-F1
#
_entry.id   AF-A0A842Y0B2-F1
#
_cell.length_a   1.000
_cell.length_b   1.000
_cell.length_c   1.000
_cell.angle_alpha   90.00
_cell.angle_beta   90.00
_cell.angle_gamma   90.00
#
_symmetry.space_group_name_H-M   'P 1'
#
loop_
_entity.id
_entity.type
_entity.pdbx_description
1 polymer ?
#
loop_
_entity_poly.entity_id
_entity_poly.type
_entity_poly.pdbx_seq_one_letter_code
_entity_poly.pdbx_strand_id
1 'polypeptide(L)'
;MKFLFILDLVIISSIFYSIFIILNAEYFLEKAAIVLPIQVKYIPPVTAFILALLASSLLHKKDKKINVTLLIEKKQPTLNEKLRTAYDNRHESNVIIEALNENVSRLLSNVSPSQLLSGGRILMKILVTVIFIAGAATVSLNPDYRIPPGQIEGAYTNFTDIITGNEITGPIEIVGQPEMLDQVGQ
;
A
#
# COMPACT_ATOMS: atom_id res chain seq x y z
N MET A 1 -1.63 0.38 -17.64
CA MET A 1 -1.62 1.21 -16.40
C MET A 1 -2.78 0.91 -15.45
N LYS A 2 -4.01 0.70 -15.93
CA LYS A 2 -5.19 0.40 -15.06
C LYS A 2 -5.03 -0.83 -14.14
N PHE A 3 -4.35 -1.89 -14.60
CA PHE A 3 -4.10 -3.08 -13.79
C PHE A 3 -3.21 -2.82 -12.56
N LEU A 4 -2.16 -1.99 -12.71
CA LEU A 4 -1.28 -1.64 -11.59
C LEU A 4 -2.01 -0.81 -10.53
N PHE A 5 -2.90 0.09 -10.96
CA PHE A 5 -3.77 0.84 -10.06
C PHE A 5 -4.69 -0.05 -9.24
N ILE A 6 -5.30 -1.06 -9.87
CA ILE A 6 -6.15 -2.03 -9.17
C ILE A 6 -5.34 -2.85 -8.17
N LEU A 7 -4.13 -3.27 -8.55
CA LEU A 7 -3.24 -4.01 -7.65
C LEU A 7 -2.86 -3.16 -6.42
N ASP A 8 -2.51 -1.89 -6.63
CA ASP A 8 -2.18 -0.97 -5.54
C ASP A 8 -3.39 -0.68 -4.64
N LEU A 9 -4.58 -0.55 -5.23
CA LEU A 9 -5.82 -0.41 -4.48
C LEU A 9 -6.04 -1.60 -3.54
N VAL A 10 -5.92 -2.82 -4.06
CA VAL A 10 -6.16 -4.05 -3.29
C VAL A 10 -5.14 -4.20 -2.16
N ILE A 11 -3.86 -3.91 -2.42
CA ILE A 11 -2.80 -3.94 -1.40
C ILE A 11 -3.10 -2.96 -0.28
N ILE A 12 -3.32 -1.70 -0.62
CA ILE A 12 -3.52 -0.64 0.36
C ILE A 12 -4.78 -0.93 1.18
N SER A 13 -5.86 -1.38 0.52
CA SER A 13 -7.10 -1.76 1.21
C SER A 13 -6.89 -2.93 2.17
N SER A 14 -6.10 -3.94 1.77
CA SER A 14 -5.80 -5.08 2.61
C SER A 14 -4.97 -4.68 3.84
N ILE A 15 -3.99 -3.79 3.68
CA ILE A 15 -3.17 -3.28 4.78
C ILE A 15 -4.03 -2.51 5.78
N PHE A 16 -4.83 -1.54 5.32
CA PHE A 16 -5.69 -0.76 6.21
C PHE A 16 -6.70 -1.65 6.94
N TYR A 17 -7.30 -2.61 6.24
CA TYR A 17 -8.25 -3.53 6.85
C TYR A 17 -7.60 -4.40 7.93
N SER A 18 -6.38 -4.90 7.69
CA SER A 18 -5.61 -5.67 8.66
C SER A 18 -5.33 -4.86 9.93
N ILE A 19 -4.92 -3.59 9.77
CA ILE A 19 -4.68 -2.67 10.87
C ILE A 19 -5.96 -2.48 11.71
N PHE A 20 -7.11 -2.26 11.06
CA PHE A 20 -8.37 -2.08 11.77
C PHE A 20 -8.81 -3.31 12.56
N ILE A 21 -8.58 -4.53 12.04
CA ILE A 21 -8.87 -5.76 12.79
C ILE A 21 -7.95 -5.87 14.02
N ILE A 22 -6.64 -5.65 13.85
CA ILE A 22 -5.66 -5.80 14.93
C ILE A 22 -5.95 -4.80 16.07
N LEU A 23 -6.36 -3.58 15.73
CA LEU A 23 -6.68 -2.52 16.68
C LEU A 23 -8.08 -2.62 17.29
N ASN A 24 -8.86 -3.66 17.00
CA ASN A 24 -10.25 -3.78 17.45
C ASN A 24 -11.08 -2.51 17.13
N ALA A 25 -10.99 -2.01 15.89
CA ALA A 25 -11.70 -0.79 15.49
C ALA A 25 -13.23 -0.87 15.70
N GLU A 26 -13.81 -2.07 15.62
CA GLU A 26 -15.23 -2.33 15.91
C GLU A 26 -15.62 -1.87 17.32
N TYR A 27 -14.79 -2.18 18.33
CA TYR A 27 -15.03 -1.79 19.72
C TYR A 27 -15.07 -0.26 19.90
N PHE A 28 -14.17 0.47 19.24
CA PHE A 28 -14.16 1.93 19.31
C PHE A 28 -15.36 2.56 18.62
N LEU A 29 -15.82 1.98 17.52
CA LEU A 29 -17.00 2.46 16.80
C LEU A 29 -18.28 2.21 17.59
N GLU A 30 -18.38 1.07 18.29
CA GLU A 30 -19.48 0.78 19.22
C GLU A 30 -19.46 1.75 20.41
N LYS A 31 -18.29 1.97 21.02
CA LYS A 31 -18.12 2.91 22.15
C LYS A 31 -18.44 4.36 21.76
N ALA A 32 -18.11 4.76 20.54
CA ALA A 32 -18.40 6.10 20.03
C ALA A 32 -19.91 6.35 19.83
N ALA A 33 -20.78 5.35 20.11
CA ALA A 33 -22.23 5.45 20.09
C ALA A 33 -22.77 6.07 18.80
N ILE A 34 -22.11 5.82 17.67
CA ILE A 34 -22.58 6.26 16.37
C ILE A 34 -23.75 5.34 16.01
N VAL A 35 -24.97 5.78 16.35
CA VAL A 35 -26.21 5.04 16.03
C VAL A 35 -26.45 5.13 14.53
N LEU A 36 -25.73 4.31 13.77
CA LEU A 36 -25.96 4.12 12.35
C LEU A 36 -26.94 2.97 12.15
N PRO A 37 -27.80 3.02 11.12
CA PRO A 37 -28.68 1.91 10.75
C PRO A 37 -27.91 0.71 10.17
N ILE A 38 -26.57 0.75 10.18
CA ILE A 38 -25.69 -0.22 9.55
C ILE A 38 -24.94 -0.97 10.65
N GLN A 39 -24.83 -2.30 10.54
CA GLN A 39 -24.06 -3.10 11.50
C GLN A 39 -22.60 -2.64 11.52
N VAL A 40 -22.06 -2.40 12.72
CA VAL A 40 -20.72 -1.81 12.93
C VAL A 40 -19.61 -2.63 12.26
N LYS A 41 -19.79 -3.94 12.16
CA LYS A 41 -18.91 -4.88 11.46
C LYS A 41 -18.59 -4.49 10.00
N TYR A 42 -19.48 -3.80 9.30
CA TYR A 42 -19.26 -3.38 7.91
C TYR A 42 -18.52 -2.05 7.77
N ILE A 43 -18.39 -1.27 8.84
CA ILE A 43 -17.77 0.06 8.79
C ILE A 43 -16.26 -0.02 8.58
N PRO A 44 -15.48 -0.85 9.29
CA PRO A 44 -14.04 -0.96 9.07
C PRO A 44 -13.64 -1.33 7.63
N PRO A 45 -14.21 -2.37 6.97
CA PRO A 45 -13.82 -2.72 5.61
C PRO A 45 -14.19 -1.62 4.58
N VAL A 46 -15.34 -0.97 4.74
CA VAL A 46 -15.76 0.12 3.84
C VAL A 46 -14.84 1.33 3.99
N THR A 47 -14.51 1.71 5.22
CA THR A 47 -13.59 2.82 5.50
C THR A 47 -12.18 2.53 4.96
N ALA A 48 -11.69 1.30 5.14
CA ALA A 48 -10.40 0.88 4.60
C ALA A 48 -10.37 0.97 3.07
N PHE A 49 -11.46 0.60 2.40
CA PHE A 49 -11.58 0.69 0.95
C PHE A 49 -11.59 2.15 0.46
N ILE A 50 -12.31 3.04 1.13
CA ILE A 50 -12.34 4.48 0.79
C ILE A 50 -10.95 5.11 0.97
N LEU A 51 -10.26 4.80 2.07
CA LEU A 51 -8.89 5.27 2.30
C LEU A 51 -7.93 4.73 1.24
N ALA A 52 -8.11 3.46 0.83
CA ALA A 52 -7.32 2.87 -0.24
C ALA A 52 -7.58 3.52 -1.60
N LEU A 53 -8.82 3.88 -1.92
CA LEU A 53 -9.15 4.65 -3.12
C LEU A 53 -8.42 5.99 -3.15
N LEU A 54 -8.44 6.72 -2.04
CA LEU A 54 -7.75 8.01 -1.93
C LEU A 54 -6.23 7.84 -2.07
N ALA A 55 -5.64 6.92 -1.30
CA ALA A 55 -4.20 6.67 -1.31
C ALA A 55 -3.71 6.16 -2.67
N SER A 56 -4.42 5.21 -3.29
CA SER A 56 -4.09 4.68 -4.62
C SER A 56 -4.22 5.76 -5.70
N SER A 57 -5.26 6.61 -5.61
CA SER A 57 -5.42 7.75 -6.53
C SER A 57 -4.27 8.75 -6.41
N LEU A 58 -3.83 9.06 -5.19
CA LEU A 58 -2.66 9.91 -4.94
C LEU A 58 -1.37 9.29 -5.49
N LEU A 59 -1.19 7.98 -5.34
CA LEU A 59 -0.01 7.27 -5.81
C LEU A 59 0.04 7.24 -7.35
N HIS A 60 -1.09 6.99 -8.00
CA HIS A 60 -1.16 6.90 -9.46
C HIS A 60 -1.02 8.26 -10.17
N LYS A 61 -1.36 9.37 -9.49
CA LYS A 61 -1.05 10.72 -9.99
C LYS A 61 0.46 10.94 -10.19
N LYS A 62 1.31 10.26 -9.41
CA LYS A 62 2.77 10.33 -9.55
C LYS A 62 3.28 9.46 -10.70
N ASP A 63 2.67 8.30 -10.91
CA ASP A 63 3.04 7.36 -12.00
C ASP A 63 2.78 7.91 -13.40
N LYS A 64 1.80 8.80 -13.56
CA LYS A 64 1.47 9.41 -14.87
C LYS A 64 2.62 10.24 -15.47
N LYS A 65 3.66 10.56 -14.68
CA LYS A 65 4.88 11.25 -15.13
C LYS A 65 5.99 10.31 -15.61
N ILE A 66 5.80 8.99 -15.52
CA ILE A 66 6.80 8.03 -15.99
C ILE A 66 6.79 8.04 -17.53
N ASN A 67 7.80 8.68 -18.11
CA ASN A 67 7.96 8.79 -19.55
C ASN A 67 8.32 7.40 -20.12
N VAL A 68 7.37 6.75 -20.79
CA VAL A 68 7.54 5.39 -21.33
C VAL A 68 8.74 5.33 -22.30
N THR A 69 9.02 6.42 -22.98
CA THR A 69 10.20 6.65 -23.83
C THR A 69 11.50 6.40 -23.08
N LEU A 70 11.68 6.97 -21.87
CA LEU A 70 12.88 6.78 -21.04
C LEU A 70 13.05 5.33 -20.55
N LEU A 71 11.95 4.60 -20.34
CA LEU A 71 12.00 3.18 -19.94
C LEU A 71 12.48 2.28 -21.08
N ILE A 72 12.04 2.58 -22.30
CA ILE A 72 12.45 1.87 -23.52
C ILE A 72 13.92 2.18 -23.82
N GLU A 73 14.31 3.46 -23.75
CA GLU A 73 15.71 3.92 -23.94
C GLU A 73 16.68 3.21 -22.98
N LYS A 74 16.31 3.02 -21.71
CA LYS A 74 17.16 2.37 -20.71
C LYS A 74 17.32 0.87 -20.94
N LYS A 75 16.31 0.19 -21.49
CA LYS A 75 16.32 -1.27 -21.69
C LYS A 75 16.90 -1.69 -23.03
N GLN A 76 16.75 -0.86 -24.05
CA GLN A 76 17.16 -1.17 -25.42
C GLN A 76 17.97 0.00 -26.00
N PRO A 77 19.29 0.08 -25.76
CA PRO A 77 20.11 1.23 -26.16
C PRO A 77 20.14 1.44 -27.68
N THR A 78 19.93 0.37 -28.46
CA THR A 78 19.87 0.41 -29.93
C THR A 78 18.62 1.12 -30.47
N LEU A 79 17.55 1.22 -29.66
CA LEU A 79 16.36 1.99 -30.02
C LEU A 79 16.49 3.45 -29.64
N ASN A 80 17.34 3.82 -28.68
CA ASN A 80 17.36 5.14 -28.06
C ASN A 80 17.43 6.29 -29.08
N GLU A 81 18.45 6.28 -29.94
CA GLU A 81 18.64 7.33 -30.93
C GLU A 81 17.48 7.38 -31.93
N LYS A 82 17.05 6.22 -32.45
CA LYS A 82 15.95 6.11 -33.41
C LYS A 82 14.60 6.55 -32.83
N LEU A 83 14.33 6.20 -31.57
CA LEU A 83 13.12 6.57 -30.85
C LEU A 83 13.05 8.08 -30.62
N ARG A 84 14.19 8.67 -30.24
CA ARG A 84 14.31 10.11 -30.02
C ARG A 84 14.17 10.89 -31.31
N THR A 85 14.82 10.46 -32.39
CA THR A 85 14.65 11.08 -33.72
C THR A 85 13.21 10.97 -34.21
N ALA A 86 12.55 9.83 -34.03
CA ALA A 86 11.13 9.67 -34.37
C ALA A 86 10.23 10.59 -33.52
N TYR A 87 10.55 10.75 -32.23
CA TYR A 87 9.80 11.62 -31.31
C TYR A 87 9.97 13.12 -31.63
N ASP A 88 11.19 13.53 -31.99
CA ASP A 88 11.51 14.91 -32.36
C ASP A 88 10.81 15.31 -33.66
N ASN A 89 10.70 14.37 -34.61
CA ASN A 89 10.06 14.59 -35.92
C ASN A 89 8.60 14.10 -35.97
N ARG A 90 7.94 13.93 -34.83
CA ARG A 90 6.57 13.36 -34.76
C ARG A 90 5.49 14.15 -35.51
N HIS A 91 5.76 15.41 -35.86
CA HIS A 91 4.82 16.27 -36.62
C HIS A 91 5.23 16.41 -38.09
N GLU A 92 6.34 15.81 -38.50
CA GLU A 92 6.83 15.82 -39.87
C GLU A 92 6.32 14.58 -40.59
N SER A 93 5.84 14.74 -41.82
CA SER A 93 5.42 13.62 -42.68
C SER A 93 6.24 13.62 -43.96
N ASN A 94 7.29 12.79 -43.97
CA ASN A 94 8.15 12.57 -45.13
C ASN A 94 8.41 11.06 -45.24
N VAL A 95 8.61 10.55 -46.46
CA VAL A 95 8.95 9.15 -46.76
C VAL A 95 10.08 8.61 -45.88
N ILE A 96 11.08 9.44 -45.54
CA ILE A 96 12.18 9.08 -44.65
C ILE A 96 11.68 8.87 -43.20
N ILE A 97 10.82 9.77 -42.71
CA ILE A 97 10.22 9.68 -41.38
C ILE A 97 9.25 8.51 -41.30
N GLU A 98 8.49 8.23 -42.36
CA GLU A 98 7.60 7.07 -42.48
C GLU A 98 8.38 5.76 -42.34
N ALA A 99 9.47 5.62 -43.10
CA ALA A 99 10.36 4.46 -43.04
C ALA A 99 11.04 4.31 -41.66
N LEU A 100 11.41 5.44 -41.03
CA LEU A 100 11.95 5.45 -39.67
C LEU A 100 10.90 4.97 -38.66
N ASN A 101 9.67 5.48 -38.74
CA ASN A 101 8.55 5.12 -37.88
C ASN A 101 8.18 3.64 -38.04
N GLU A 102 8.17 3.11 -39.26
CA GLU A 102 7.91 1.69 -39.51
C GLU A 102 9.01 0.81 -38.89
N ASN A 103 10.27 1.20 -39.05
CA ASN A 103 11.42 0.49 -38.46
C ASN A 103 11.36 0.52 -36.93
N VAL A 104 11.10 1.69 -36.33
CA VAL A 104 10.92 1.85 -34.89
C VAL A 104 9.73 1.03 -34.38
N SER A 105 8.61 1.02 -35.09
CA SER A 105 7.42 0.23 -34.74
C SER A 105 7.73 -1.28 -34.72
N ARG A 106 8.45 -1.78 -35.73
CA ARG A 106 8.89 -3.19 -35.80
C ARG A 106 9.90 -3.55 -34.70
N LEU A 107 10.74 -2.61 -34.32
CA LEU A 107 11.67 -2.79 -33.20
C LEU A 107 10.95 -2.77 -31.85
N LEU A 108 9.94 -1.91 -31.69
CA LEU A 108 9.08 -1.84 -30.50
C LEU A 108 8.18 -3.07 -30.35
N SER A 109 7.69 -3.67 -31.43
CA SER A 109 6.86 -4.88 -31.38
C SER A 109 7.63 -6.11 -30.87
N ASN A 110 8.96 -6.11 -31.04
CA ASN A 110 9.85 -7.12 -30.46
C ASN A 110 10.17 -6.87 -28.98
N VAL A 111 9.86 -5.67 -28.44
CA VAL A 111 10.00 -5.38 -27.01
C VAL A 111 8.77 -5.91 -26.29
N SER A 112 8.94 -7.00 -25.56
CA SER A 112 7.83 -7.62 -24.84
C SER A 112 7.33 -6.66 -23.74
N PRO A 113 6.01 -6.41 -23.60
CA PRO A 113 5.46 -5.57 -22.53
C PRO A 113 5.87 -6.05 -21.14
N SER A 114 6.08 -7.37 -20.98
CA SER A 114 6.58 -8.00 -19.76
C SER A 114 8.05 -7.68 -19.45
N GLN A 115 8.85 -7.26 -20.43
CA GLN A 115 10.21 -6.79 -20.18
C GLN A 115 10.19 -5.34 -19.68
N LEU A 116 9.23 -4.52 -20.09
CA LEU A 116 9.08 -3.13 -19.62
C LEU A 116 8.40 -3.05 -18.26
N LEU A 117 7.45 -3.93 -17.99
CA LEU A 117 6.85 -4.12 -16.67
C LEU A 117 7.82 -4.93 -15.79
N SER A 118 8.29 -4.36 -14.68
CA SER A 118 9.12 -5.12 -13.73
C SER A 118 8.31 -6.24 -13.07
N GLY A 119 8.30 -7.44 -13.65
CA GLY A 119 7.57 -8.61 -13.14
C GLY A 119 7.83 -8.88 -11.65
N GLY A 120 9.07 -8.69 -11.19
CA GLY A 120 9.41 -8.80 -9.77
C GLY A 120 8.66 -7.82 -8.85
N ARG A 121 8.40 -6.58 -9.29
CA ARG A 121 7.58 -5.65 -8.48
C ARG A 121 6.13 -6.10 -8.38
N ILE A 122 5.59 -6.69 -9.44
CA ILE A 122 4.21 -7.19 -9.46
C ILE A 122 4.10 -8.43 -8.57
N LEU A 123 5.07 -9.34 -8.67
CA LEU A 123 5.14 -10.53 -7.83
C LEU A 123 5.22 -10.16 -6.34
N MET A 124 6.09 -9.19 -5.98
CA MET A 124 6.21 -8.71 -4.61
C MET A 124 4.91 -8.09 -4.11
N LYS A 125 4.26 -7.27 -4.94
CA LYS A 125 2.94 -6.68 -4.65
C LYS A 125 1.87 -7.74 -4.37
N ILE A 126 1.82 -8.80 -5.19
CA ILE A 126 0.91 -9.93 -4.98
C ILE A 126 1.24 -10.66 -3.67
N LEU A 127 2.50 -10.97 -3.43
CA LEU A 127 2.95 -11.69 -2.23
C LEU A 127 2.61 -10.92 -0.94
N VAL A 128 2.86 -9.61 -0.92
CA VAL A 128 2.47 -8.73 0.20
C VAL A 128 0.96 -8.77 0.41
N THR A 129 0.17 -8.68 -0.67
CA THR A 129 -1.29 -8.78 -0.57
C THR A 129 -1.73 -10.07 0.09
N VAL A 130 -1.18 -11.21 -0.34
CA VAL A 130 -1.53 -12.53 0.20
C VAL A 130 -1.21 -12.61 1.68
N ILE A 131 -0.05 -12.09 2.11
CA ILE A 131 0.35 -12.08 3.53
C ILE A 131 -0.64 -11.25 4.36
N PHE A 132 -1.00 -10.05 3.92
CA PHE A 132 -1.94 -9.21 4.68
C PHE A 132 -3.35 -9.79 4.73
N ILE A 133 -3.85 -10.36 3.63
CA ILE A 133 -5.16 -11.03 3.63
C ILE A 133 -5.14 -12.24 4.57
N ALA A 134 -4.09 -13.07 4.49
CA ALA A 134 -3.94 -14.23 5.35
C ALA A 134 -3.83 -13.82 6.83
N GLY A 135 -3.02 -12.80 7.13
CA GLY A 135 -2.86 -12.25 8.48
C GLY A 135 -4.17 -11.66 9.02
N ALA A 136 -4.91 -10.90 8.21
CA ALA A 136 -6.23 -10.41 8.60
C ALA A 136 -7.20 -11.56 8.88
N ALA A 137 -7.20 -12.61 8.06
CA ALA A 137 -8.03 -13.79 8.28
C ALA A 137 -7.65 -14.52 9.56
N THR A 138 -6.37 -14.71 9.85
CA THR A 138 -5.91 -15.40 11.07
C THR A 138 -6.29 -14.63 12.34
N VAL A 139 -6.15 -13.30 12.34
CA VAL A 139 -6.53 -12.44 13.48
C VAL A 139 -8.06 -12.32 13.60
N SER A 140 -8.78 -12.39 12.47
CA SER A 140 -10.25 -12.40 12.49
C SER A 140 -10.80 -13.68 13.12
N LEU A 141 -10.21 -14.84 12.78
CA LEU A 141 -10.61 -16.16 13.29
C LEU A 141 -10.13 -16.44 14.72
N ASN A 142 -9.01 -15.85 15.14
CA ASN A 142 -8.45 -16.00 16.47
C ASN A 142 -8.41 -14.64 17.18
N PRO A 143 -9.45 -14.31 17.98
CA PRO A 143 -9.60 -12.98 18.58
C PRO A 143 -8.50 -12.67 19.61
N ASP A 144 -7.81 -13.69 20.13
CA ASP A 144 -6.69 -13.53 21.08
C ASP A 144 -5.49 -12.77 20.49
N TYR A 145 -5.37 -12.71 19.16
CA TYR A 145 -4.34 -11.93 18.49
C TYR A 145 -4.72 -10.45 18.31
N ARG A 146 -5.93 -10.05 18.68
CA ARG A 146 -6.35 -8.65 18.63
C ARG A 146 -5.87 -7.93 19.88
N ILE A 147 -5.46 -6.68 19.75
CA ILE A 147 -4.97 -5.90 20.89
C ILE A 147 -6.17 -5.58 21.81
N PRO A 148 -6.14 -5.96 23.10
CA PRO A 148 -7.22 -5.66 24.02
C PRO A 148 -7.50 -4.16 24.09
N PRO A 149 -8.77 -3.73 24.07
CA PRO A 149 -9.10 -2.31 24.00
C PRO A 149 -8.57 -1.49 25.19
N GLY A 150 -8.46 -2.09 26.38
CA GLY A 150 -7.91 -1.42 27.56
C GLY A 150 -6.45 -0.94 27.39
N GLN A 151 -5.64 -1.68 26.63
CA GLN A 151 -4.26 -1.26 26.34
C GLN A 151 -4.21 -0.07 25.37
N ILE A 152 -5.13 -0.02 24.41
CA ILE A 152 -5.23 1.08 23.44
C ILE A 152 -5.79 2.34 24.11
N GLU A 153 -6.79 2.20 24.99
CA GLU A 153 -7.34 3.31 25.77
C GLU A 153 -6.30 3.92 26.69
N GLY A 154 -5.52 3.09 27.41
CA GLY A 154 -4.41 3.57 28.24
C GLY A 154 -3.30 4.28 27.45
N ALA A 155 -3.00 3.80 26.23
CA ALA A 155 -2.04 4.47 25.35
C ALA A 155 -2.56 5.85 24.87
N TYR A 156 -3.86 5.97 24.59
CA TYR A 156 -4.48 7.24 24.21
C TYR A 156 -4.44 8.26 25.35
N THR A 157 -4.83 7.86 26.56
CA THR A 157 -4.83 8.76 27.74
C THR A 157 -3.43 9.29 28.04
N ASN A 158 -2.43 8.40 28.03
CA ASN A 158 -1.04 8.78 28.23
C ASN A 158 -0.56 9.77 27.15
N PHE A 159 -0.91 9.52 25.88
CA PHE A 159 -0.55 10.42 24.78
C PHE A 159 -1.24 11.78 24.91
N THR A 160 -2.51 11.83 25.32
CA THR A 160 -3.21 13.09 25.56
C THR A 160 -2.63 13.86 26.73
N ASP A 161 -2.27 13.19 27.82
CA ASP A 161 -1.69 13.82 29.01
C ASP A 161 -0.30 14.42 28.72
N ILE A 162 0.50 13.74 27.88
CA ILE A 162 1.78 14.28 27.38
C ILE A 162 1.57 15.56 26.56
N ILE A 163 0.51 15.63 25.75
CA ILE A 163 0.22 16.80 24.91
C ILE A 163 -0.39 17.95 25.71
N THR A 164 -1.24 17.66 26.70
CA THR A 164 -1.91 18.67 27.54
C THR A 164 -1.08 19.13 28.73
N GLY A 165 0.08 18.50 28.98
CA GLY A 165 1.01 18.87 30.03
C GLY A 165 0.54 18.46 31.43
N ASN A 166 -0.31 17.43 31.53
CA ASN A 166 -0.79 16.90 32.79
C ASN A 166 0.24 15.89 33.36
N GLU A 167 0.53 15.93 34.66
CA GLU A 167 1.50 15.00 35.26
C GLU A 167 1.01 13.55 35.20
N ILE A 168 1.84 12.68 34.59
CA ILE A 168 1.61 11.24 34.47
C ILE A 168 1.55 10.64 35.87
N THR A 169 0.36 10.30 36.35
CA THR A 169 0.11 9.79 37.72
C THR A 169 -0.12 8.27 37.78
N GLY A 170 0.37 7.52 36.78
CA GLY A 170 0.30 6.06 36.75
C GLY A 170 1.67 5.42 36.48
N PRO A 171 1.93 4.21 37.02
CA PRO A 171 3.18 3.50 36.75
C PRO A 171 3.27 3.17 35.25
N ILE A 172 4.43 3.46 34.67
CA ILE A 172 4.76 3.05 33.30
C ILE A 172 4.99 1.55 33.33
N GLU A 173 3.98 0.74 33.02
CA GLU A 173 4.19 -0.69 32.74
C GLU A 173 4.92 -0.83 31.40
N ILE A 174 6.24 -1.02 31.50
CA ILE A 174 7.09 -1.39 30.38
C ILE A 174 6.69 -2.80 29.96
N VAL A 175 5.92 -2.92 28.88
CA VAL A 175 5.59 -4.21 28.27
C VAL A 175 6.88 -4.89 27.81
N GLY A 176 7.33 -5.90 28.56
CA GLY A 176 8.52 -6.68 28.24
C GLY A 176 9.37 -7.15 29.42
N GLN A 177 8.95 -6.98 30.68
CA GLN A 177 9.68 -7.55 31.80
C GLN A 177 9.31 -9.04 31.95
N PRO A 178 10.25 -9.99 31.75
CA PRO A 178 9.99 -11.39 32.05
C PRO A 178 9.82 -11.53 33.57
N GLU A 179 8.64 -11.96 34.01
CA GLU A 179 8.43 -12.40 35.38
C GLU A 179 9.36 -13.59 35.68
N MET A 180 9.91 -13.60 36.89
CA MET A 180 10.65 -14.70 37.54
C MET A 180 12.18 -14.77 37.25
N LEU A 181 12.98 -14.08 38.07
CA LEU A 181 14.41 -14.37 38.23
C LEU A 181 14.91 -14.43 39.69
N ASP A 182 14.04 -14.34 40.71
CA ASP A 182 14.46 -14.37 42.13
C ASP A 182 14.19 -15.70 42.84
N GLN A 183 14.05 -16.81 42.10
CA GLN A 183 14.02 -18.18 42.69
C GLN A 183 15.19 -19.07 42.23
N VAL A 184 16.31 -18.49 41.82
CA VAL A 184 17.54 -19.25 41.54
C VAL A 184 18.72 -18.61 42.26
N GLY A 185 18.73 -18.73 43.59
CA GLY A 185 19.85 -18.30 44.41
C GLY A 185 19.62 -18.67 45.86
N GLN A 186 20.34 -19.70 46.30
CA GLN A 186 20.51 -20.12 47.69
C GLN A 186 21.05 -18.98 48.57
#